data_AF-A0A7X3LF75-F1
#
_entry.id   AF-A0A7X3LF75-F1
#
_cell.length_a   1.000
_cell.length_b   1.000
_cell.length_c   1.000
_cell.angle_alpha   90.00
_cell.angle_beta   90.00
_cell.angle_gamma   90.00
#
_symmetry.space_group_name_H-M   'P 1'
#
loop_
_entity.id
_entity.type
_entity.pdbx_description
1 polymer ?
#
loop_
_entity_poly.entity_id
_entity_poly.type
_entity_poly.pdbx_seq_one_letter_code
_entity_poly.pdbx_strand_id
1 'polypeptide(L)'
;MNLVPQILAAYTETDNYLFGQLDDAINSNNSARQASVQDFRRFNDNAYFVLLWGQLESEINVKFATVISAGQSHPDWAERRKFYTYNVDKTKFEDRLSLLLDKQAGKGSAWALAMRYYEHRNKIAHGKAIEPAST
;
A
#
# COMPACT_ATOMS: atom_id res chain seq x y z
N MET A 1 4.29 5.64 -14.34
CA MET A 1 2.98 6.32 -14.55
C MET A 1 2.28 6.32 -13.21
N ASN A 2 1.95 7.48 -12.65
CA ASN A 2 1.24 7.57 -11.38
C ASN A 2 -0.27 7.37 -11.65
N LEU A 3 -0.82 6.25 -11.16
CA LEU A 3 -2.23 5.90 -11.36
C LEU A 3 -3.13 6.24 -10.16
N VAL A 4 -2.58 6.90 -9.13
CA VAL A 4 -3.32 7.19 -7.88
C VAL A 4 -4.62 7.96 -8.15
N PRO A 5 -4.67 9.01 -9.00
CA PRO A 5 -5.92 9.72 -9.27
C PRO A 5 -6.99 8.85 -9.92
N GLN A 6 -6.61 7.95 -10.84
CA GLN A 6 -7.53 7.05 -11.52
C GLN A 6 -8.05 5.97 -10.57
N ILE A 7 -7.18 5.43 -9.72
CA ILE A 7 -7.55 4.46 -8.68
C ILE A 7 -8.53 5.09 -7.69
N LEU A 8 -8.28 6.34 -7.28
CA LEU A 8 -9.20 7.08 -6.40
C LEU A 8 -10.54 7.33 -7.07
N ALA A 9 -10.57 7.80 -8.31
CA ALA A 9 -11.81 8.06 -9.03
C ALA A 9 -12.68 6.79 -9.14
N ALA A 10 -12.07 5.66 -9.54
CA ALA A 10 -12.77 4.38 -9.65
C ALA A 10 -13.29 3.87 -8.29
N TYR A 11 -12.51 4.05 -7.23
CA TYR A 11 -12.93 3.71 -5.87
C TYR A 11 -14.13 4.56 -5.43
N THR A 12 -14.06 5.89 -5.60
CA THR A 12 -15.13 6.81 -5.22
C THR A 12 -16.42 6.54 -6.00
N GLU A 13 -16.33 6.28 -7.30
CA GLU A 13 -17.50 5.90 -8.11
C GLU A 13 -18.15 4.62 -7.58
N THR A 14 -17.34 3.59 -7.29
CA THR A 14 -17.82 2.31 -6.78
C THR A 14 -18.41 2.43 -5.37
N ASP A 15 -17.76 3.16 -4.46
CA ASP A 15 -18.27 3.35 -3.09
C ASP A 15 -19.58 4.15 -3.08
N ASN A 16 -19.70 5.20 -3.91
CA ASN A 16 -20.95 5.95 -4.06
C ASN A 16 -22.09 5.07 -4.57
N TYR A 17 -21.81 4.20 -5.55
CA TYR A 17 -22.79 3.24 -6.06
C TYR A 17 -23.23 2.24 -4.98
N LEU A 18 -22.29 1.71 -4.20
CA LEU A 18 -22.58 0.78 -3.10
C LEU A 18 -23.31 1.47 -1.94
N PHE A 19 -23.02 2.75 -1.68
CA PHE A 19 -23.73 3.55 -0.68
C PHE A 19 -25.22 3.69 -1.04
N GLY A 20 -25.54 4.06 -2.28
CA GLY A 20 -26.94 4.14 -2.74
C GLY A 20 -27.67 2.80 -2.61
N GLN A 21 -27.01 1.68 -2.93
CA GLN A 21 -27.60 0.35 -2.75
C GLN A 21 -27.82 -0.04 -1.29
N LEU A 22 -26.96 0.44 -0.38
CA LEU A 22 -27.12 0.21 1.04
C LEU A 22 -28.34 0.97 1.57
N ASP A 23 -28.50 2.22 1.17
CA ASP A 23 -29.67 3.04 1.51
C ASP A 23 -30.97 2.39 1.01
N ASP A 24 -31.01 1.93 -0.23
CA ASP A 24 -32.16 1.21 -0.79
C ASP A 24 -32.49 -0.06 0.01
N ALA A 25 -31.47 -0.81 0.42
CA ALA A 25 -31.63 -2.02 1.22
C ALA A 25 -32.08 -1.74 2.65
N ILE A 26 -31.68 -0.61 3.24
CA ILE A 26 -32.16 -0.12 4.54
C ILE A 26 -33.63 0.27 4.42
N ASN A 27 -33.97 1.10 3.44
CA ASN A 27 -35.34 1.57 3.22
C ASN A 27 -36.32 0.41 2.93
N SER A 28 -35.84 -0.65 2.31
CA SER A 28 -36.62 -1.85 2.00
C SER A 28 -36.62 -2.91 3.11
N ASN A 29 -35.97 -2.66 4.26
CA ASN A 29 -35.78 -3.62 5.35
C ASN A 29 -35.19 -4.98 4.91
N ASN A 30 -34.36 -4.99 3.87
CA ASN A 30 -33.78 -6.21 3.30
C ASN A 30 -32.40 -6.47 3.91
N SER A 31 -32.37 -7.13 5.07
CA SER A 31 -31.15 -7.42 5.82
C SER A 31 -30.12 -8.26 5.04
N ALA A 32 -30.58 -9.22 4.24
CA ALA A 32 -29.70 -10.03 3.39
C ALA A 32 -28.98 -9.17 2.34
N ARG A 33 -29.70 -8.20 1.74
CA ARG A 33 -29.10 -7.26 0.80
C ARG A 33 -28.14 -6.30 1.49
N GLN A 34 -28.47 -5.80 2.68
CA GLN A 34 -27.58 -4.95 3.47
C GLN A 34 -26.24 -5.65 3.75
N ALA A 35 -26.29 -6.90 4.24
CA ALA A 35 -25.09 -7.69 4.52
C ALA A 35 -24.24 -7.91 3.26
N SER A 36 -24.88 -8.26 2.13
CA SER A 36 -24.19 -8.44 0.86
C SER A 36 -23.51 -7.15 0.37
N VAL A 37 -24.19 -6.01 0.45
CA VAL A 37 -23.61 -4.71 0.06
C VAL A 37 -22.44 -4.33 0.97
N GLN A 38 -22.55 -4.55 2.28
CA GLN A 38 -21.46 -4.33 3.23
C GLN A 38 -20.23 -5.20 2.92
N ASP A 39 -20.43 -6.47 2.56
CA ASP A 39 -19.35 -7.35 2.13
C ASP A 39 -18.68 -6.83 0.86
N PHE A 40 -19.46 -6.36 -0.13
CA PHE A 40 -18.91 -5.75 -1.34
C PHE A 40 -18.11 -4.48 -1.06
N ARG A 41 -18.57 -3.61 -0.15
CA ARG A 41 -17.81 -2.43 0.28
C ARG A 41 -16.47 -2.83 0.89
N ARG A 42 -16.47 -3.81 1.81
CA ARG A 42 -15.24 -4.33 2.41
C ARG A 42 -14.27 -4.89 1.35
N PHE A 43 -14.78 -5.56 0.31
CA PHE A 43 -13.93 -6.02 -0.79
C PHE A 43 -13.39 -4.87 -1.63
N ASN A 44 -14.20 -3.84 -1.92
CA ASN A 44 -13.79 -2.65 -2.63
C ASN A 44 -12.66 -1.90 -1.89
N ASP A 45 -12.78 -1.74 -0.56
CA ASP A 45 -11.77 -1.10 0.28
C ASP A 45 -10.43 -1.84 0.25
N ASN A 46 -10.48 -3.17 0.35
CA ASN A 46 -9.28 -4.01 0.27
C ASN A 46 -8.64 -3.94 -1.13
N ALA A 47 -9.44 -3.95 -2.20
CA ALA A 47 -8.94 -3.83 -3.57
C ALA A 47 -8.28 -2.46 -3.80
N TYR A 48 -8.93 -1.39 -3.35
CA TYR A 48 -8.39 -0.03 -3.39
C TYR A 48 -7.05 0.07 -2.66
N PHE A 49 -6.98 -0.46 -1.44
CA PHE A 49 -5.74 -0.51 -0.67
C PHE A 49 -4.63 -1.24 -1.42
N VAL A 50 -4.90 -2.42 -2.00
CA VAL A 50 -3.88 -3.21 -2.74
C VAL A 50 -3.39 -2.46 -3.98
N LEU A 51 -4.27 -1.78 -4.69
CA LEU A 51 -3.89 -0.97 -5.86
C LEU A 51 -2.98 0.20 -5.47
N LEU A 52 -3.32 0.93 -4.40
CA LEU A 52 -2.46 1.99 -3.88
C LEU A 52 -1.13 1.48 -3.36
N TRP A 53 -1.14 0.33 -2.67
CA TRP A 53 0.08 -0.33 -2.22
C TRP A 53 0.99 -0.66 -3.40
N GLY A 54 0.44 -1.18 -4.50
CA GLY A 54 1.20 -1.47 -5.71
C GLY A 54 1.87 -0.22 -6.29
N GLN A 55 1.19 0.93 -6.27
CA GLN A 55 1.80 2.21 -6.70
C GLN A 55 2.96 2.62 -5.78
N LEU A 56 2.76 2.55 -4.46
CA LEU A 56 3.81 2.86 -3.48
C LEU A 56 5.03 1.94 -3.64
N GLU A 57 4.82 0.63 -3.75
CA GLU A 57 5.90 -0.34 -3.92
C GLU A 57 6.67 -0.12 -5.22
N SER A 58 5.98 0.22 -6.31
CA SER A 58 6.61 0.59 -7.57
C SER A 58 7.53 1.82 -7.41
N GLU A 59 7.06 2.88 -6.75
CA GLU A 59 7.87 4.08 -6.51
C GLU A 59 9.09 3.79 -5.61
N ILE A 60 8.91 2.98 -4.57
CA ILE A 60 10.00 2.52 -3.71
C ILE A 60 11.05 1.77 -4.53
N ASN A 61 10.63 0.88 -5.44
CA ASN A 61 11.55 0.13 -6.30
C ASN A 61 12.37 1.03 -7.21
N VAL A 62 11.73 2.01 -7.84
CA VAL A 62 12.40 2.99 -8.69
C VAL A 62 13.42 3.79 -7.87
N LYS A 63 13.02 4.32 -6.71
CA LYS A 63 13.92 5.11 -5.85
C LYS A 63 15.08 4.27 -5.30
N PHE A 64 14.80 3.04 -4.89
CA PHE A 64 15.81 2.11 -4.43
C PHE A 64 16.85 1.84 -5.52
N ALA A 65 16.42 1.50 -6.74
CA ALA A 65 17.31 1.27 -7.87
C ALA A 65 18.19 2.51 -8.17
N THR A 66 17.62 3.72 -8.12
CA THR A 66 18.36 4.96 -8.29
C THR A 66 19.44 5.15 -7.22
N VAL A 67 19.12 4.91 -5.94
CA VAL A 67 20.08 5.03 -4.83
C VAL A 67 21.20 4.00 -4.95
N ILE A 68 20.88 2.75 -5.29
CA ILE A 68 21.89 1.70 -5.53
C ILE A 68 22.81 2.11 -6.69
N SER A 69 22.26 2.53 -7.82
CA SER A 69 23.04 2.95 -8.98
C SER A 69 23.96 4.13 -8.66
N ALA A 70 23.46 5.13 -7.94
CA ALA A 70 24.26 6.27 -7.50
C ALA A 70 25.40 5.85 -6.55
N GLY A 71 25.09 4.99 -5.56
CA GLY A 71 26.08 4.48 -4.62
C GLY A 71 27.16 3.63 -5.30
N GLN A 72 26.78 2.81 -6.28
CA GLN A 72 27.72 2.03 -7.09
C GLN A 72 28.60 2.89 -8.01
N SER A 73 28.20 4.15 -8.26
CA SER A 73 28.96 5.11 -9.06
C SER A 73 29.83 6.04 -8.22
N HIS A 74 29.88 5.85 -6.89
CA HIS A 74 30.66 6.69 -5.99
C HIS A 74 32.18 6.65 -6.32
N PRO A 75 32.94 7.76 -6.23
CA PRO A 75 34.37 7.75 -6.57
C PRO A 75 35.21 6.88 -5.61
N ASP A 76 34.87 6.89 -4.32
CA ASP A 76 35.54 6.06 -3.31
C ASP A 76 35.07 4.59 -3.36
N TRP A 77 36.01 3.66 -3.51
CA TRP A 77 35.77 2.22 -3.49
C TRP A 77 35.16 1.73 -2.18
N ALA A 78 35.60 2.27 -1.03
CA ALA A 78 35.12 1.85 0.27
C ALA A 78 33.63 2.14 0.46
N GLU A 79 33.15 3.23 -0.15
CA GLU A 79 31.74 3.60 -0.22
C GLU A 79 30.99 2.78 -1.27
N ARG A 80 31.54 2.64 -2.49
CA ARG A 80 30.90 1.84 -3.56
C ARG A 80 30.60 0.41 -3.13
N ARG A 81 31.58 -0.29 -2.52
CA ARG A 81 31.46 -1.72 -2.19
C ARG A 81 30.26 -2.03 -1.29
N LYS A 82 29.80 -1.07 -0.48
CA LYS A 82 28.63 -1.21 0.39
C LYS A 82 27.34 -1.43 -0.43
N PHE A 83 27.29 -0.94 -1.66
CA PHE A 83 26.13 -1.04 -2.54
C PHE A 83 26.13 -2.30 -3.42
N TYR A 84 27.22 -3.06 -3.49
CA TYR A 84 27.29 -4.30 -4.28
C TYR A 84 26.60 -5.50 -3.61
N THR A 85 26.27 -5.39 -2.33
CA THR A 85 25.52 -6.41 -1.58
C THR A 85 24.03 -6.39 -1.90
N TYR A 86 23.52 -5.29 -2.47
CA TYR A 86 22.11 -5.14 -2.81
C TYR A 86 21.82 -5.67 -4.22
N ASN A 87 20.73 -6.41 -4.32
CA ASN A 87 20.15 -6.84 -5.60
C ASN A 87 18.72 -6.32 -5.66
N VAL A 88 18.39 -5.50 -6.66
CA VAL A 88 17.09 -4.82 -6.78
C VAL A 88 15.92 -5.79 -6.72
N ASP A 89 16.06 -6.97 -7.33
CA ASP A 89 14.98 -7.95 -7.45
C ASP A 89 14.87 -8.88 -6.23
N LYS A 90 15.93 -9.00 -5.42
CA LYS A 90 16.00 -9.94 -4.29
C LYS A 90 15.98 -9.27 -2.92
N THR A 91 16.15 -7.95 -2.86
CA THR A 91 16.18 -7.21 -1.59
C THR A 91 14.77 -7.13 -1.00
N LYS A 92 14.63 -7.47 0.29
CA LYS A 92 13.33 -7.44 0.97
C LYS A 92 12.76 -6.03 1.03
N PHE A 93 11.44 -5.91 1.16
CA PHE A 93 10.76 -4.60 1.26
C PHE A 93 11.29 -3.72 2.39
N GLU A 94 11.45 -4.28 3.60
CA GLU A 94 11.99 -3.56 4.75
C GLU A 94 13.40 -3.03 4.47
N ASP A 95 14.28 -3.87 3.90
CA ASP A 95 15.65 -3.49 3.58
C ASP A 95 15.68 -2.36 2.53
N ARG A 96 14.83 -2.44 1.49
CA ARG A 96 14.67 -1.39 0.47
C ARG A 96 14.28 -0.05 1.11
N LEU A 97 13.26 -0.06 1.96
CA LEU A 97 12.83 1.15 2.66
C LEU A 97 13.93 1.70 3.58
N SER A 98 14.77 0.85 4.18
CA SER A 98 15.69 1.27 5.25
C SER A 98 16.85 2.09 4.69
N LEU A 99 17.08 1.91 3.38
CA LEU A 99 18.02 2.69 2.61
C LEU A 99 17.40 4.03 2.15
N LEU A 100 16.06 4.11 2.07
CA LEU A 100 15.35 5.28 1.56
C LEU A 100 14.85 6.22 2.65
N LEU A 101 14.50 5.68 3.82
CA LEU A 101 13.87 6.39 4.92
C LEU A 101 14.60 6.13 6.24
N ASP A 102 14.56 7.11 7.13
CA ASP A 102 15.14 6.96 8.46
C ASP A 102 14.27 6.05 9.34
N LYS A 103 14.83 4.87 9.66
CA LYS A 103 14.24 3.87 10.57
C LYS A 103 14.08 4.38 12.01
N GLN A 104 14.88 5.36 12.42
CA GLN A 104 14.92 5.89 13.77
C GLN A 104 14.03 7.12 13.97
N ALA A 105 13.37 7.63 12.92
CA ALA A 105 12.53 8.82 12.95
C ALA A 105 11.26 8.72 13.84
N GLY A 106 11.03 7.58 14.49
CA GLY A 106 9.99 7.43 15.51
C GLY A 106 8.58 7.16 14.96
N LYS A 107 7.58 7.22 15.84
CA LYS A 107 6.17 6.96 15.52
C LYS A 107 5.61 8.05 14.62
N GLY A 108 4.80 7.66 13.63
CA GLY A 108 4.21 8.58 12.65
C GLY A 108 5.16 9.00 11.52
N SER A 109 6.44 8.58 11.57
CA SER A 109 7.37 8.77 10.46
C SER A 109 6.92 8.02 9.20
N ALA A 110 7.43 8.44 8.05
CA ALA A 110 7.18 7.76 6.77
C ALA A 110 7.58 6.28 6.82
N TRP A 111 8.70 5.96 7.50
CA TRP A 111 9.12 4.59 7.74
C TRP A 111 8.07 3.80 8.55
N ALA A 112 7.64 4.35 9.69
CA ALA A 112 6.67 3.69 10.56
C ALA A 112 5.31 3.49 9.87
N LEU A 113 4.88 4.46 9.07
CA LEU A 113 3.64 4.37 8.28
C LEU A 113 3.75 3.30 7.18
N ALA A 114 4.84 3.30 6.41
CA ALA A 114 5.06 2.31 5.37
C ALA A 114 5.10 0.88 5.92
N MET A 115 5.76 0.66 7.06
CA MET A 115 5.81 -0.64 7.73
C MET A 115 4.43 -1.07 8.26
N ARG A 116 3.65 -0.14 8.83
CA ARG A 116 2.27 -0.43 9.25
C ARG A 116 1.40 -0.85 8.06
N TYR A 117 1.48 -0.14 6.94
CA TYR A 117 0.73 -0.51 5.74
C TYR A 117 1.23 -1.82 5.13
N TYR A 118 2.53 -2.12 5.22
CA TYR A 118 3.07 -3.41 4.79
C TYR A 118 2.45 -4.57 5.56
N GLU A 119 2.24 -4.42 6.87
CA GLU A 119 1.52 -5.43 7.68
C GLU A 119 0.07 -5.60 7.22
N HIS A 120 -0.63 -4.51 6.91
CA HIS A 120 -2.00 -4.57 6.37
C HIS A 120 -2.04 -5.29 5.02
N ARG A 121 -1.09 -5.00 4.13
CA ARG A 121 -0.94 -5.70 2.85
C ARG A 121 -0.74 -7.19 3.04
N ASN A 122 0.13 -7.59 3.97
CA ASN A 122 0.37 -9.01 4.23
C ASN A 122 -0.86 -9.70 4.81
N LYS A 123 -1.63 -9.02 5.68
CA LYS A 123 -2.93 -9.52 6.14
C LYS A 123 -3.89 -9.78 4.98
N ILE A 124 -4.06 -8.82 4.07
CA ILE A 124 -4.92 -8.97 2.87
C ILE A 124 -4.43 -10.10 1.98
N ALA A 125 -3.13 -10.18 1.70
CA ALA A 125 -2.54 -11.23 0.87
C ALA A 125 -2.77 -12.64 1.45
N HIS A 126 -2.89 -12.76 2.76
CA HIS A 126 -3.22 -14.01 3.46
C HIS A 126 -4.73 -14.22 3.68
N GLY A 127 -5.59 -13.46 2.98
CA GLY A 127 -7.04 -13.62 3.03
C GLY A 127 -7.71 -12.99 4.26
N LYS A 128 -7.02 -12.13 5.02
CA LYS A 128 -7.61 -11.38 6.13
C LYS A 128 -8.05 -10.00 5.64
N ALA A 129 -9.31 -9.64 5.86
CA ALA A 129 -9.78 -8.29 5.56
C ALA A 129 -9.14 -7.26 6.51
N ILE A 130 -8.94 -6.03 6.03
CA ILE A 130 -8.69 -4.91 6.94
C ILE A 130 -9.97 -4.65 7.71
N GLU A 131 -9.91 -4.75 9.05
CA GLU A 131 -10.99 -4.26 9.88
C GLU A 131 -10.96 -2.73 9.88
N PRO A 132 -12.13 -2.06 9.74
CA PRO A 132 -12.18 -0.62 9.91
C PRO A 132 -11.62 -0.28 11.29
N ALA A 133 -10.77 0.74 11.37
CA ALA A 133 -10.25 1.19 12.64
C ALA A 133 -11.44 1.53 13.55
N SER A 134 -11.54 0.88 14.70
CA SER A 134 -12.47 1.26 15.75
C SER A 134 -12.19 2.72 16.10
N THR A 135 -13.09 3.61 15.71
CA THR A 135 -13.08 5.03 16.08
C THR A 135 -13.35 5.19 17.56
#